data_AF-A0A2N5YQK6-F1
#
_entry.id   AF-A0A2N5YQK6-F1
#
_cell.length_a   1.000
_cell.length_b   1.000
_cell.length_c   1.000
_cell.angle_alpha   90.00
_cell.angle_beta   90.00
_cell.angle_gamma   90.00
#
_symmetry.space_group_name_H-M   'P 1'
#
loop_
_entity.id
_entity.type
_entity.pdbx_description
1 polymer ?
#
loop_
_entity_poly.entity_id
_entity_poly.type
_entity_poly.pdbx_seq_one_letter_code
_entity_poly.pdbx_strand_id
1 'polypeptide(L)'
;MKVVKSLILILIVSVILFSCKTKEQIVCENAVTAKLVNKTIDGCTWLIELEDGQILEPLNLKEFDIEKIDNKKIWITYEDTEGYVSICMMGPIVRIKCISERKK
;
A
#
# COMPACT_ATOMS: atom_id res chain seq x y z
N MET A 1 -38.43 29.55 -25.37
CA MET A 1 -37.78 28.22 -25.50
C MET A 1 -36.24 28.22 -25.56
N LYS A 2 -35.56 29.33 -25.94
CA LYS A 2 -34.08 29.36 -25.99
C LYS A 2 -33.42 29.38 -24.59
N VAL A 3 -34.02 30.13 -23.66
CA VAL A 3 -33.50 30.29 -22.28
C VAL A 3 -33.59 28.98 -21.48
N VAL A 4 -34.66 28.21 -21.67
CA VAL A 4 -34.88 26.92 -20.98
C VAL A 4 -33.90 25.85 -21.46
N LYS A 5 -33.61 25.78 -22.77
CA LYS A 5 -32.54 24.92 -23.33
C LYS A 5 -31.17 25.32 -22.79
N SER A 6 -30.92 26.63 -22.64
CA SER A 6 -29.65 27.15 -22.11
C SER A 6 -29.47 26.86 -20.61
N LEU A 7 -30.55 26.93 -19.83
CA LEU A 7 -30.56 26.60 -18.40
C LEU A 7 -30.39 25.09 -18.14
N ILE A 8 -31.02 24.24 -18.97
CA ILE A 8 -30.87 22.78 -18.88
C ILE A 8 -29.42 22.36 -19.19
N LEU A 9 -28.75 23.03 -20.13
CA LEU A 9 -27.37 22.72 -20.50
C LEU A 9 -26.36 23.03 -19.38
N ILE A 10 -26.59 24.11 -18.61
CA ILE A 10 -25.73 24.51 -17.49
C ILE A 10 -25.87 23.54 -16.30
N LEU A 11 -27.08 23.02 -16.07
CA LEU A 11 -27.36 22.06 -14.99
C LEU A 11 -26.61 20.73 -15.19
N ILE A 12 -26.49 20.25 -16.42
CA ILE A 12 -25.84 18.96 -16.75
C ILE A 12 -24.30 19.05 -16.57
N VAL A 13 -23.70 20.20 -16.84
CA VAL A 13 -22.24 20.40 -16.71
C VAL A 13 -21.79 20.45 -15.24
N SER A 14 -22.64 20.92 -14.32
CA SER A 14 -22.32 20.99 -12.89
C SER A 14 -22.23 19.62 -12.20
N VAL A 15 -22.90 18.60 -12.73
CA VAL A 15 -22.96 17.26 -12.10
C VAL A 15 -21.64 16.48 -12.28
N ILE A 16 -20.79 16.88 -13.23
CA ILE A 16 -19.58 16.15 -13.61
C ILE A 16 -18.39 16.45 -12.67
N LEU A 17 -18.46 17.51 -11.86
CA LEU A 17 -17.33 17.95 -11.02
C LEU A 17 -17.27 17.31 -9.61
N PHE A 18 -18.24 16.48 -9.23
CA PHE A 18 -18.28 15.86 -7.90
C PHE A 18 -17.83 14.39 -7.84
N SER A 19 -17.09 13.89 -8.84
CA SER A 19 -16.45 12.57 -8.71
C SER A 19 -15.13 12.67 -7.94
N CYS A 20 -15.23 13.01 -6.65
CA CYS A 20 -14.10 12.93 -5.73
C CYS A 20 -14.02 11.48 -5.20
N LYS A 21 -13.09 10.67 -5.73
CA LYS A 21 -12.77 9.37 -5.13
C LYS A 21 -12.01 9.62 -3.83
N THR A 22 -12.70 9.58 -2.69
CA THR A 22 -12.05 9.48 -1.39
C THR A 22 -11.33 8.14 -1.32
N LYS A 23 -9.99 8.15 -1.35
CA LYS A 23 -9.20 6.97 -0.98
C LYS A 23 -9.51 6.69 0.49
N GLU A 24 -10.18 5.58 0.77
CA GLU A 24 -10.35 5.10 2.15
C GLU A 24 -8.97 5.01 2.81
N GLN A 25 -8.80 5.70 3.93
CA GLN A 25 -7.59 5.61 4.71
C GLN A 25 -7.62 4.28 5.46
N ILE A 26 -6.89 3.27 4.96
CA ILE A 26 -6.70 2.01 5.66
C ILE A 26 -5.94 2.31 6.96
N VAL A 27 -6.64 2.30 8.09
CA VAL A 27 -6.03 2.42 9.42
C VAL A 27 -5.63 1.03 9.86
N CYS A 28 -4.33 0.74 9.81
CA CYS A 28 -3.78 -0.49 10.37
C CYS A 28 -3.70 -0.34 11.91
N GLU A 29 -4.62 -0.96 12.63
CA GLU A 29 -4.61 -0.95 14.11
C GLU A 29 -3.38 -1.69 14.65
N ASN A 30 -2.71 -1.14 15.67
CA ASN A 30 -1.47 -1.71 16.24
C ASN A 30 -0.33 -1.88 15.22
N ALA A 31 -0.30 -1.03 14.18
CA ALA A 31 0.74 -1.10 13.17
C ALA A 31 2.10 -0.63 13.68
N VAL A 32 3.14 -1.28 13.17
CA VAL A 32 4.53 -0.86 13.33
C VAL A 32 5.00 -0.07 12.11
N THR A 33 5.99 0.78 12.35
CA THR A 33 6.67 1.59 11.35
C THR A 33 7.67 0.77 10.56
N ALA A 34 7.67 0.94 9.24
CA ALA A 34 8.58 0.24 8.36
C ALA A 34 8.86 1.02 7.07
N LYS A 35 9.71 0.46 6.21
CA LYS A 35 9.92 0.92 4.83
C LYS A 35 10.03 -0.27 3.86
N LEU A 36 9.56 -0.09 2.63
CA LEU A 36 9.87 -1.00 1.55
C LEU A 36 11.34 -0.85 1.16
N VAL A 37 12.04 -1.97 0.96
CA VAL A 37 13.40 -1.97 0.44
C VAL A 37 13.50 -2.90 -0.75
N ASN A 38 14.18 -2.44 -1.80
CA ASN A 38 14.44 -3.23 -2.99
C ASN A 38 15.85 -3.84 -2.92
N LYS A 39 15.92 -5.15 -2.65
CA LYS A 39 17.19 -5.90 -2.63
C LYS A 39 17.10 -7.01 -3.65
N THR A 40 17.47 -6.73 -4.90
CA THR A 40 17.54 -7.74 -5.97
C THR A 40 18.67 -8.73 -5.71
N ILE A 41 18.39 -9.74 -4.90
CA ILE A 41 19.31 -10.86 -4.61
C ILE A 41 18.50 -12.14 -4.82
N ASP A 42 18.98 -13.00 -5.72
CA ASP A 42 18.40 -14.33 -5.98
C ASP A 42 16.88 -14.36 -6.24
N GLY A 43 16.36 -13.34 -6.93
CA GLY A 43 14.93 -13.23 -7.31
C GLY A 43 14.04 -12.58 -6.26
N CYS A 44 14.57 -12.33 -5.06
CA CYS A 44 13.91 -11.54 -4.04
C CYS A 44 14.01 -10.09 -4.46
N THR A 45 12.88 -9.38 -4.53
CA THR A 45 12.87 -7.99 -5.05
C THR A 45 12.45 -7.02 -3.97
N TRP A 46 11.30 -7.25 -3.34
CA TRP A 46 10.73 -6.32 -2.38
C TRP A 46 10.62 -6.94 -1.00
N LEU A 47 11.32 -6.32 -0.04
CA LEU A 47 11.34 -6.69 1.36
C LEU A 47 10.82 -5.52 2.21
N ILE A 48 10.63 -5.77 3.50
CA ILE A 48 10.23 -4.74 4.45
C ILE A 48 11.29 -4.61 5.53
N GLU A 49 11.78 -3.40 5.78
CA GLU A 49 12.71 -3.09 6.86
C GLU A 49 11.96 -2.36 7.99
N LEU A 50 12.02 -2.90 9.21
CA LEU A 50 11.50 -2.28 10.42
C LEU A 50 12.41 -1.13 10.89
N GLU A 51 11.93 -0.31 11.83
CA GLU A 51 12.72 0.83 12.34
C GLU A 51 13.99 0.41 13.11
N ASP A 52 14.03 -0.80 13.66
CA ASP A 52 15.22 -1.37 14.31
C ASP A 52 16.22 -1.98 13.30
N GLY A 53 15.92 -1.96 12.00
CA GLY A 53 16.74 -2.52 10.94
C GLY A 53 16.48 -4.00 10.64
N GLN A 54 15.56 -4.66 11.33
CA GLN A 54 15.16 -6.03 11.01
C GLN A 54 14.51 -6.06 9.61
N ILE A 55 14.93 -7.03 8.78
CA ILE A 55 14.35 -7.28 7.47
C ILE A 55 13.30 -8.38 7.58
N LEU A 56 12.12 -8.17 7.01
CA LEU A 56 11.04 -9.14 6.90
C LEU A 56 10.86 -9.57 5.46
N GLU A 57 10.55 -10.86 5.26
CA GLU A 57 10.25 -11.45 3.97
C GLU A 57 8.73 -11.69 3.82
N PRO A 58 7.99 -10.80 3.12
CA PRO A 58 6.54 -10.91 3.06
C PRO A 58 6.08 -11.94 2.01
N LEU A 59 5.29 -12.93 2.43
CA LEU A 59 4.71 -13.95 1.52
C LEU A 59 3.69 -13.36 0.53
N ASN A 60 3.01 -12.28 0.93
CA ASN A 60 1.81 -11.81 0.27
C ASN A 60 1.85 -10.33 -0.13
N LEU A 61 3.04 -9.74 -0.27
CA LEU A 61 3.16 -8.32 -0.65
C LEU A 61 2.45 -7.98 -1.98
N LYS A 62 2.32 -8.96 -2.88
CA LYS A 62 1.61 -8.83 -4.16
C LYS A 62 0.09 -8.71 -4.03
N GLU A 63 -0.50 -9.05 -2.88
CA GLU A 63 -1.94 -8.96 -2.62
C GLU A 63 -2.39 -7.53 -2.33
N PHE A 64 -1.44 -6.63 -2.06
CA PHE A 64 -1.72 -5.24 -1.72
C PHE A 64 -1.47 -4.31 -2.90
N ASP A 65 -2.43 -3.41 -3.15
CA ASP A 65 -2.30 -2.33 -4.13
C ASP A 65 -1.49 -1.17 -3.53
N ILE A 66 -0.18 -1.39 -3.43
CA ILE A 66 0.79 -0.40 -2.99
C ILE A 66 1.86 -0.18 -4.05
N GLU A 67 2.17 1.08 -4.29
CA GLU A 67 3.29 1.46 -5.15
C GLU A 67 4.62 1.05 -4.51
N LYS A 68 5.40 0.24 -5.22
CA LYS A 68 6.67 -0.29 -4.74
C LYS A 68 7.80 0.64 -5.15
N ILE A 69 8.08 1.60 -4.28
CA ILE A 69 9.22 2.53 -4.39
C ILE A 69 10.20 2.18 -3.28
N ASP A 70 11.49 2.17 -3.63
CA ASP A 70 12.54 1.92 -2.65
C ASP A 70 12.53 2.99 -1.55
N ASN A 71 12.75 2.57 -0.31
CA ASN A 71 12.64 3.39 0.89
C ASN A 71 11.24 4.00 1.14
N LYS A 72 10.18 3.51 0.49
CA LYS A 72 8.82 3.99 0.76
C LYS A 72 8.41 3.66 2.19
N LYS A 73 8.17 4.70 3.00
CA LYS A 73 7.67 4.57 4.37
C LYS A 73 6.25 4.00 4.39
N ILE A 74 6.04 2.99 5.23
CA ILE A 74 4.77 2.30 5.37
C ILE A 74 4.46 2.00 6.84
N TRP A 75 3.19 1.77 7.13
CA TRP A 75 2.72 1.13 8.35
C TRP A 75 2.33 -0.30 8.02
N ILE A 76 2.71 -1.26 8.86
CA ILE A 76 2.33 -2.67 8.68
C ILE A 76 1.85 -3.31 9.97
N THR A 77 1.00 -4.30 9.83
CA THR A 77 0.80 -5.36 10.83
C THR A 77 1.09 -6.70 10.16
N TYR A 78 1.75 -7.60 10.87
CA TYR A 78 2.15 -8.89 10.32
C TYR A 78 2.05 -9.98 11.38
N GLU A 79 2.07 -11.23 10.92
CA GLU A 79 2.23 -12.41 11.76
C GLU A 79 3.42 -13.23 11.25
N ASP A 80 4.11 -13.87 12.18
CA ASP A 80 5.11 -14.88 11.84
C ASP A 80 4.45 -16.09 11.18
N THR A 81 5.18 -16.73 10.28
CA THR A 81 4.70 -17.93 9.59
C THR A 81 5.61 -19.11 9.89
N GLU A 82 5.00 -20.22 10.29
CA GLU A 82 5.71 -21.47 10.55
C GLU A 82 5.75 -22.37 9.31
N GLY A 83 6.80 -23.18 9.18
CA GLY A 83 6.91 -24.18 8.13
C GLY A 83 7.30 -23.64 6.75
N TYR A 84 7.60 -22.35 6.62
CA TYR A 84 8.14 -21.76 5.40
C TYR A 84 9.67 -21.70 5.45
N VAL A 85 10.29 -21.98 4.31
CA VAL A 85 11.72 -21.79 4.08
C VAL A 85 11.87 -20.89 2.87
N SER A 86 12.68 -19.84 2.99
CA SER A 86 12.95 -18.89 1.91
C SER A 86 14.34 -19.13 1.35
N ILE A 87 14.44 -19.02 0.02
CA ILE A 87 15.73 -19.00 -0.67
C ILE A 87 16.48 -17.67 -0.47
N CYS A 88 15.78 -16.61 -0.07
CA CYS A 88 16.37 -15.28 0.11
C CYS A 88 17.25 -15.19 1.36
N MET A 89 16.86 -15.90 2.43
CA MET A 89 17.53 -15.92 3.74
C MET A 89 17.87 -14.52 4.30
N MET A 90 17.03 -13.52 4.03
CA MET A 90 17.18 -12.12 4.46
C MET A 90 16.58 -11.85 5.83
N GLY A 91 15.59 -12.65 6.25
CA GLY A 91 14.95 -12.47 7.54
C GLY A 91 13.78 -13.42 7.77
N PRO A 92 13.04 -13.24 8.88
CA PRO A 92 11.83 -14.01 9.15
C PRO A 92 10.79 -13.83 8.03
N ILE A 93 10.14 -14.94 7.70
CA ILE A 93 9.07 -15.01 6.72
C ILE A 93 7.76 -14.68 7.43
N VAL A 94 7.08 -13.65 6.94
CA VAL A 94 5.88 -13.11 7.56
C VAL A 94 4.73 -13.02 6.58
N ARG A 95 3.51 -13.04 7.12
CA ARG A 95 2.30 -12.69 6.37
C ARG A 95 1.85 -11.30 6.78
N ILE A 96 1.76 -10.39 5.83
CA ILE A 96 1.25 -9.04 6.05
C ILE A 96 -0.27 -9.10 6.18
N LYS A 97 -0.80 -8.54 7.27
CA LYS A 97 -2.24 -8.43 7.55
C LYS A 97 -2.80 -7.10 7.07
N CYS A 98 -2.02 -6.04 7.22
CA CYS A 98 -2.37 -4.70 6.81
C CYS A 98 -1.11 -3.96 6.38
N ILE A 99 -1.25 -3.14 5.34
CA ILE A 99 -0.22 -2.21 4.89
C ILE A 99 -0.88 -0.90 4.47
N SER A 100 -0.31 0.22 4.90
CA SER A 100 -0.73 1.54 4.46
C SER A 100 0.48 2.45 4.26
N GLU A 101 0.31 3.46 3.41
CA GLU A 101 1.37 4.45 3.17
C GLU A 101 1.52 5.40 4.36
N ARG A 102 2.76 5.57 4.84
CA ARG A 102 3.09 6.53 5.88
C ARG A 102 3.52 7.85 5.23
N LYS A 103 2.59 8.79 5.11
CA LYS A 103 2.87 10.13 4.58
C LYS A 103 3.69 10.94 5.57
N LYS A 104 4.95 11.14 5.19
CA LYS A 104 6.05 11.95 5.75
C LYS A 104 6.26 11.94 7.27
#